data_AF-A0AAQ4D8A4-F1
#
_entry.id   AF-A0AAQ4D8A4-F1
#
_cell.length_a   1.000
_cell.length_b   1.000
_cell.length_c   1.000
_cell.angle_alpha   90.00
_cell.angle_beta   90.00
_cell.angle_gamma   90.00
#
_symmetry.space_group_name_H-M   'P 1'
#
loop_
_entity.id
_entity.type
_entity.pdbx_description
1 polymer ?
#
loop_
_entity_poly.entity_id
_entity_poly.type
_entity_poly.pdbx_seq_one_letter_code
_entity_poly.pdbx_strand_id
1 'polypeptide(L)'
;MDHHCPWFNNCVCFSTYKFFLLTIFYVVALCVFGLASATHHVAGAWSSNASTYVTLNCTFLYAFGVMLVLVLGSFLYLHFTMVCNNVTTLEDLRPHLFKDDRYRTSCRQPSLYILHVLRWCC
;
A
#
# COMPACT_ATOMS: atom_id res chain seq x y z
N MET A 1 -13.21 11.81 5.63
CA MET A 1 -12.78 11.30 4.31
C MET A 1 -11.27 11.41 4.26
N ASP A 2 -10.57 10.43 3.70
CA ASP A 2 -9.10 10.47 3.62
C ASP A 2 -8.65 11.12 2.31
N HIS A 3 -8.97 10.51 1.17
CA HIS A 3 -8.71 11.07 -0.16
C HIS A 3 -9.60 10.41 -1.22
N HIS A 4 -9.70 10.99 -2.41
CA HIS A 4 -10.26 10.31 -3.58
C HIS A 4 -9.14 9.58 -4.31
N CYS A 5 -9.26 8.27 -4.49
CA CYS A 5 -8.24 7.47 -5.14
C CYS A 5 -8.67 7.17 -6.59
N PRO A 6 -8.00 7.75 -7.61
CA PRO A 6 -8.37 7.53 -9.00
C PRO A 6 -8.16 6.08 -9.44
N TRP A 7 -7.23 5.36 -8.82
CA TRP A 7 -6.95 3.95 -9.09
C TRP A 7 -8.11 3.01 -8.74
N PHE A 8 -8.90 3.39 -7.74
CA PHE A 8 -10.12 2.68 -7.36
C PHE A 8 -11.39 3.33 -7.91
N ASN A 9 -11.24 4.48 -8.59
CA ASN A 9 -12.35 5.34 -8.99
C ASN A 9 -13.37 5.55 -7.86
N ASN A 10 -12.87 5.69 -6.61
CA ASN A 10 -13.70 5.73 -5.42
C ASN A 10 -13.03 6.56 -4.31
N CYS A 11 -13.83 7.06 -3.39
CA CYS A 11 -13.36 7.75 -2.21
C CYS A 11 -12.90 6.75 -1.14
N VAL A 12 -11.71 7.02 -0.58
CA VAL A 12 -11.18 6.34 0.60
C VAL A 12 -11.72 7.08 1.83
N CYS A 13 -12.67 6.43 2.50
CA CYS A 13 -13.41 6.94 3.64
C CYS A 13 -13.38 5.90 4.76
N PHE A 14 -13.93 6.23 5.94
CA PHE A 14 -13.95 5.34 7.10
C PHE A 14 -14.41 3.91 6.78
N SER A 15 -15.49 3.75 6.01
CA SER A 15 -16.04 2.43 5.64
C SER A 15 -15.21 1.68 4.58
N THR A 16 -14.43 2.38 3.77
CA THR A 16 -13.64 1.79 2.66
C THR A 16 -12.15 1.68 2.96
N TYR A 17 -11.68 2.30 4.05
CA TYR A 17 -10.25 2.38 4.42
C TYR A 17 -9.61 0.99 4.64
N LYS A 18 -10.32 0.07 5.31
CA LYS A 18 -9.85 -1.31 5.53
C LYS A 18 -9.57 -2.02 4.22
N PHE A 19 -10.50 -1.94 3.26
CA PHE A 19 -10.35 -2.59 1.95
C PHE A 19 -9.21 -1.97 1.13
N PHE A 20 -9.05 -0.65 1.22
CA PHE A 20 -7.93 0.05 0.58
C PHE A 20 -6.57 -0.45 1.09
N LEU A 21 -6.37 -0.50 2.42
CA LEU A 21 -5.14 -1.01 3.02
C LEU A 21 -4.87 -2.47 2.67
N LEU A 22 -5.89 -3.32 2.78
CA LEU A 22 -5.79 -4.74 2.43
C LEU A 22 -5.39 -4.90 0.96
N THR A 23 -5.96 -4.09 0.06
CA THR A 23 -5.61 -4.16 -1.36
C THR A 23 -4.13 -3.83 -1.58
N ILE A 24 -3.62 -2.75 -0.98
CA ILE A 24 -2.21 -2.38 -1.12
C ILE A 24 -1.32 -3.47 -0.52
N PHE A 25 -1.66 -3.99 0.66
CA PHE A 25 -0.93 -5.09 1.29
C PHE A 25 -0.86 -6.33 0.40
N TYR A 26 -1.99 -6.79 -0.15
CA TYR A 26 -2.02 -7.98 -1.00
C TYR A 26 -1.29 -7.76 -2.33
N VAL A 27 -1.36 -6.55 -2.91
CA VAL A 27 -0.57 -6.23 -4.12
C VAL A 27 0.92 -6.29 -3.81
N VAL A 28 1.37 -5.68 -2.70
CA VAL A 28 2.78 -5.73 -2.28
C VAL A 28 3.22 -7.18 -2.03
N ALA A 29 2.42 -7.96 -1.29
CA ALA A 29 2.72 -9.35 -1.01
C ALA A 29 2.80 -10.21 -2.29
N LEU A 30 1.88 -10.00 -3.23
CA LEU A 30 1.88 -10.69 -4.52
C LEU A 30 3.09 -10.29 -5.36
N CYS A 31 3.47 -9.01 -5.37
CA CYS A 31 4.68 -8.57 -6.06
C CYS A 31 5.95 -9.18 -5.44
N VAL A 32 6.07 -9.22 -4.11
CA VAL A 32 7.21 -9.87 -3.42
C VAL A 32 7.27 -11.36 -3.74
N PHE A 33 6.13 -12.06 -3.67
CA PHE A 33 6.05 -13.47 -4.04
C PHE A 33 6.43 -13.69 -5.52
N GLY A 34 5.89 -12.87 -6.41
CA GLY A 34 6.21 -12.87 -7.84
C GLY A 34 7.70 -12.70 -8.10
N LEU A 35 8.32 -11.70 -7.46
CA LEU A 35 9.77 -11.48 -7.55
C LEU A 35 10.57 -12.68 -7.06
N ALA A 36 10.24 -13.21 -5.87
CA ALA A 36 10.93 -14.38 -5.31
C ALA A 36 10.83 -15.60 -6.24
N SER A 37 9.66 -15.84 -6.83
CA SER A 37 9.47 -16.92 -7.80
C SER A 37 10.22 -16.66 -9.12
N ALA A 38 10.30 -15.40 -9.56
CA ALA A 38 10.92 -15.00 -10.82
C ALA A 38 12.46 -14.92 -10.75
N THR A 39 13.07 -14.87 -9.55
CA THR A 39 14.52 -14.70 -9.39
C THR A 39 15.31 -15.77 -10.14
N HIS A 40 14.91 -17.05 -10.03
CA HIS A 40 15.58 -18.14 -10.73
C HIS A 40 15.40 -18.04 -12.25
N HIS A 41 14.23 -17.61 -12.73
CA HIS A 41 13.97 -17.47 -14.16
C HIS A 41 14.79 -16.37 -14.81
N VAL A 42 14.92 -15.22 -14.14
CA VAL A 42 15.76 -14.12 -14.61
C VAL A 42 17.23 -14.53 -14.61
N ALA A 43 17.73 -15.12 -13.52
CA ALA A 43 19.11 -15.62 -13.46
C ALA A 43 19.39 -16.67 -14.54
N GLY A 44 18.44 -17.59 -14.76
CA GLY A 44 18.48 -18.58 -15.83
C GLY A 44 18.61 -17.93 -17.21
N ALA A 45 17.74 -16.96 -17.53
CA ALA A 45 17.74 -16.30 -18.83
C ALA A 45 19.09 -15.64 -19.17
N TRP A 46 19.73 -15.00 -18.19
CA TRP A 46 21.06 -14.39 -18.36
C TRP A 46 22.18 -15.43 -18.42
N SER A 47 22.13 -16.50 -17.62
CA SER A 47 23.18 -17.52 -17.56
C SER A 47 23.18 -18.47 -18.75
N SER A 48 22.02 -18.79 -19.31
CA SER A 48 21.88 -19.78 -20.39
C SER A 48 21.93 -19.17 -21.79
N ASN A 49 22.26 -17.88 -21.93
CA ASN A 49 22.14 -17.11 -23.18
C ASN A 49 20.77 -17.34 -23.86
N ALA A 50 19.68 -17.22 -23.09
CA ALA A 50 18.33 -17.30 -23.66
C ALA A 50 18.15 -16.22 -24.75
N SER A 51 17.11 -16.37 -25.58
CA SER A 51 16.86 -15.39 -26.65
C SER A 51 16.72 -13.97 -26.07
N THR A 52 17.24 -12.98 -26.80
CA THR A 52 17.21 -11.57 -26.38
C THR A 52 15.81 -11.11 -25.99
N TYR A 53 14.78 -11.59 -26.70
CA TYR A 53 13.39 -11.32 -26.37
C TYR A 53 13.02 -11.81 -24.96
N VAL A 54 13.35 -13.07 -24.61
CA VAL A 54 13.04 -13.63 -23.28
C VAL A 54 13.79 -12.89 -22.19
N THR A 55 15.11 -12.70 -22.36
CA THR A 55 15.96 -12.04 -21.37
C THR A 55 15.50 -10.60 -21.08
N LEU A 56 15.15 -9.82 -22.11
CA LEU A 56 14.64 -8.46 -21.94
C LEU A 56 13.29 -8.42 -21.24
N ASN A 57 12.32 -9.24 -21.67
CA ASN A 57 10.99 -9.26 -21.06
C ASN A 57 11.04 -9.70 -19.59
N CYS A 58 11.79 -10.75 -19.27
CA CYS A 58 11.96 -11.21 -17.89
C CYS A 58 12.64 -10.14 -17.02
N THR A 59 13.69 -9.49 -17.53
CA THR A 59 14.40 -8.43 -16.81
C THR A 59 13.52 -7.21 -16.57
N PHE A 60 12.77 -6.77 -17.59
CA PHE A 60 11.85 -5.65 -17.48
C PHE A 60 10.73 -5.92 -16.47
N LEU A 61 10.10 -7.10 -16.54
CA LEU A 61 9.04 -7.48 -15.60
C LEU A 61 9.56 -7.55 -14.17
N TYR A 62 10.78 -8.09 -13.97
CA TYR A 62 11.43 -8.13 -12.66
C TYR A 62 11.73 -6.73 -12.12
N ALA A 63 12.32 -5.85 -12.94
CA ALA A 63 12.61 -4.47 -12.56
C ALA A 63 11.33 -3.69 -12.22
N PHE A 64 10.26 -3.87 -13.00
CA PHE A 64 8.96 -3.27 -12.74
C PHE A 64 8.35 -3.78 -11.44
N GLY A 65 8.45 -5.09 -11.16
CA GLY A 65 8.03 -5.67 -9.88
C GLY A 65 8.78 -5.08 -8.69
N VAL A 66 10.10 -4.90 -8.78
CA VAL A 66 10.91 -4.25 -7.73
C VAL A 66 10.44 -2.81 -7.51
N MET A 67 10.26 -2.04 -8.59
CA MET A 67 9.75 -0.67 -8.51
C MET A 67 8.39 -0.61 -7.81
N LEU A 68 7.46 -1.52 -8.15
CA LEU A 68 6.15 -1.59 -7.51
C LEU A 68 6.24 -1.90 -6.01
N VAL A 69 7.09 -2.84 -5.60
CA VAL A 69 7.30 -3.15 -4.17
C VAL A 69 7.82 -1.92 -3.42
N LEU A 70 8.77 -1.17 -4.00
CA LEU A 70 9.32 0.03 -3.34
C LEU A 70 8.27 1.14 -3.22
N VAL A 71 7.53 1.43 -4.29
CA VAL A 71 6.52 2.51 -4.31
C VAL A 71 5.31 2.14 -3.45
N LEU A 72 4.72 0.97 -3.65
CA LEU A 72 3.52 0.57 -2.92
C LEU A 72 3.84 0.13 -1.49
N GLY A 73 5.02 -0.43 -1.23
CA GLY A 73 5.47 -0.77 0.11
C GLY A 73 5.73 0.46 0.97
N SER A 74 6.39 1.49 0.43
CA SER A 74 6.54 2.77 1.16
C SER A 74 5.20 3.45 1.39
N PHE A 75 4.31 3.42 0.40
CA PHE A 75 2.95 3.95 0.55
C PHE A 75 2.13 3.21 1.62
N LEU A 76 2.23 1.88 1.66
CA LEU A 76 1.62 1.05 2.70
C LEU A 76 2.17 1.40 4.09
N TYR A 77 3.48 1.57 4.22
CA TYR A 77 4.12 1.94 5.48
C TYR A 77 3.63 3.29 6.02
N LEU A 78 3.51 4.29 5.14
CA LEU A 78 2.96 5.61 5.50
C LEU A 78 1.53 5.47 6.01
N HIS A 79 0.67 4.78 5.27
CA HIS A 79 -0.72 4.55 5.68
C HIS A 79 -0.85 3.73 6.97
N PHE A 80 0.02 2.75 7.18
CA PHE A 80 0.05 1.98 8.42
C PHE A 80 0.41 2.86 9.62
N THR A 81 1.37 3.76 9.46
CA THR A 81 1.75 4.75 10.48
C THR A 81 0.59 5.70 10.80
N MET A 82 -0.12 6.16 9.78
CA MET A 82 -1.32 7.00 9.92
C MET A 82 -2.43 6.29 10.71
N VAL A 83 -2.67 5.00 10.45
CA VAL A 83 -3.62 4.17 11.21
C VAL A 83 -3.20 4.03 12.66
N CYS A 84 -1.93 3.75 12.93
CA CYS A 84 -1.41 3.59 14.28
C CYS A 84 -1.56 4.87 15.11
N ASN A 85 -1.39 6.03 14.47
CA ASN A 85 -1.56 7.34 15.11
C ASN A 85 -3.01 7.84 15.12
N ASN A 86 -3.92 7.13 14.44
CA ASN A 86 -5.30 7.53 14.19
C ASN A 86 -5.40 8.95 13.62
N VAL A 87 -4.71 9.17 12.50
CA VAL A 87 -4.65 10.43 11.74
C VAL A 87 -4.95 10.11 10.27
N THR A 88 -5.79 10.91 9.62
CA THR A 88 -6.05 10.82 8.18
C THR A 88 -5.04 11.65 7.37
N THR A 89 -4.91 11.36 6.09
CA THR A 89 -4.01 12.10 5.18
C THR A 89 -4.31 13.61 5.18
N LEU A 90 -5.58 14.02 5.25
CA LEU A 90 -5.94 15.44 5.31
C LEU A 90 -5.56 16.10 6.64
N GLU A 91 -5.69 15.38 7.74
CA GLU A 91 -5.31 15.87 9.07
C GLU A 91 -3.78 16.03 9.17
N ASP A 92 -3.02 15.11 8.58
CA ASP A 92 -1.56 15.17 8.53
C ASP A 92 -1.05 16.32 7.63
N LEU A 93 -1.69 16.51 6.45
CA LEU A 93 -1.31 17.59 5.52
C LEU A 93 -1.77 18.98 5.97
N ARG A 94 -2.84 19.09 6.77
CA ARG A 94 -3.43 20.37 7.16
C ARG A 94 -3.68 20.49 8.66
N PRO A 95 -2.65 20.33 9.51
CA PRO A 95 -2.83 20.27 10.96
C PRO A 95 -3.40 21.56 11.54
N HIS A 96 -3.20 22.70 10.88
CA HIS A 96 -3.71 24.01 11.32
C HIS A 96 -5.25 24.10 11.27
N LEU A 97 -5.91 23.35 10.40
CA LEU A 97 -7.38 23.30 10.33
C LEU A 97 -8.00 22.46 11.46
N PHE A 98 -7.19 21.61 12.09
CA PHE A 98 -7.62 20.66 13.12
C PHE A 98 -6.95 20.93 14.47
N LYS A 99 -6.47 22.17 14.68
CA LYS A 99 -5.79 22.61 15.92
C LYS A 99 -6.72 22.74 17.13
N ASP A 100 -8.03 22.82 16.91
CA ASP A 100 -9.01 23.00 17.97
C ASP A 100 -9.47 21.63 18.51
N ASP A 101 -9.12 21.32 19.77
CA ASP A 101 -9.34 20.02 20.41
C ASP A 101 -10.83 19.61 20.48
N ARG A 102 -11.75 20.57 20.32
CA ARG A 102 -13.20 20.32 20.32
C ARG A 102 -13.68 19.46 19.14
N TYR A 103 -12.96 19.46 18.02
CA TYR A 103 -13.23 18.55 16.89
C TYR A 103 -12.48 17.21 17.02
N ARG A 104 -11.38 17.19 17.79
CA ARG A 104 -10.50 16.03 17.97
C ARG A 104 -11.14 14.93 18.83
N THR A 105 -12.02 15.28 19.76
CA THR A 105 -12.71 14.34 20.65
C THR A 105 -13.99 13.73 20.06
N SER A 106 -14.65 14.40 19.12
CA SER A 106 -15.91 13.93 18.51
C SER A 106 -15.70 12.82 17.47
N CYS A 107 -14.60 12.85 16.70
CA CYS A 107 -14.25 11.83 15.70
C CYS A 107 -13.38 10.67 16.25
N ARG A 108 -12.90 10.76 17.49
CA ARG A 108 -12.07 9.73 18.12
C ARG A 108 -12.94 8.74 18.88
N GLN A 109 -13.33 7.65 18.23
CA GLN A 109 -13.39 6.34 18.90
C GLN A 109 -12.13 5.55 18.52
N PRO A 110 -10.98 5.81 19.16
CA PRO A 110 -9.67 5.39 18.66
C PRO A 110 -9.45 3.88 18.78
N SER A 111 -9.95 3.27 19.85
CA SER A 111 -9.68 1.86 20.13
C SER A 111 -10.43 0.95 19.16
N LEU A 112 -11.74 1.17 18.96
CA LEU A 112 -12.55 0.33 18.08
C LEU A 112 -12.15 0.45 16.61
N TYR A 113 -11.83 1.65 16.10
CA TYR A 113 -11.47 1.83 14.69
C TYR A 113 -10.14 1.16 14.34
N ILE A 114 -9.10 1.36 15.15
CA ILE A 114 -7.80 0.69 14.97
C ILE A 114 -7.99 -0.82 15.08
N LEU A 115 -8.73 -1.31 16.08
CA LEU A 115 -9.04 -2.73 16.20
C LEU A 115 -9.81 -3.28 15.00
N HIS A 116 -10.73 -2.50 14.41
CA HIS A 116 -11.54 -2.92 13.27
C HIS A 116 -10.75 -2.94 11.95
N VAL A 117 -9.84 -1.97 11.76
CA VAL A 117 -8.96 -1.87 10.60
C VAL A 117 -7.80 -2.87 10.69
N LEU A 118 -7.19 -3.01 11.87
CA LEU A 118 -6.10 -3.97 12.13
C LEU A 118 -6.59 -5.39 12.46
N ARG A 119 -7.91 -5.64 12.51
CA ARG A 119 -8.43 -7.02 12.43
C ARG A 119 -8.27 -7.51 10.99
N TRP A 120 -7.08 -8.06 10.72
CA TRP A 120 -6.72 -8.63 9.42
C TRP A 120 -7.54 -9.88 9.07
N CYS A 121 -8.09 -10.57 10.08
CA CYS A 121 -9.02 -11.69 9.94
C CYS A 121 -10.28 -11.41 10.76
N CYS A 122 -11.41 -11.17 10.07
CA CYS A 122 -12.74 -10.91 10.63
C CYS A 122 -12.80 -9.72 11.61
#